data_AF-A0A4U0YRY3-F1
#
_entry.id   AF-A0A4U0YRY3-F1
#
_cell.length_a   1.000
_cell.length_b   1.000
_cell.length_c   1.000
_cell.angle_alpha   90.00
_cell.angle_beta   90.00
_cell.angle_gamma   90.00
#
_symmetry.space_group_name_H-M   'P 1'
#
loop_
_entity.id
_entity.type
_entity.pdbx_description
1 polymer ?
#
loop_
_entity_poly.entity_id
_entity_poly.type
_entity_poly.pdbx_seq_one_letter_code
_entity_poly.pdbx_strand_id
1 'polypeptide(L)'
;MALIPYHNDGKSTVHVGTKSIPPGETREVDETLLNRPRKPVDFNDLDADLTEATGLGALLEKSVKDITAELDSLNDEQLAELEQLEKDGKKRSSLVSAIQQTMMTRAANQLNGEDGDESSDADQPAGDDEAQTDGEKPANKEAGGDE
;
A
#
# COMPACT_ATOMS: atom_id res chain seq x y z
N MET A 1 29.86 -11.22 12.29
CA MET A 1 30.54 -11.47 11.02
C MET A 1 29.49 -11.96 10.05
N ALA A 2 29.31 -11.29 8.91
CA ALA A 2 28.34 -11.71 7.90
C ALA A 2 28.96 -12.81 7.03
N LEU A 3 28.33 -13.98 7.02
CA LEU A 3 28.70 -15.07 6.13
C LEU A 3 27.84 -14.94 4.87
N ILE A 4 28.48 -14.86 3.70
CA ILE A 4 27.79 -14.77 2.42
C ILE A 4 28.12 -15.99 1.56
N PRO A 5 27.17 -16.47 0.73
CA PRO A 5 27.46 -17.54 -0.22
C PRO A 5 28.44 -17.03 -1.29
N TYR A 6 29.58 -17.70 -1.42
CA TYR A 6 30.55 -17.46 -2.48
C TYR A 6 30.60 -18.67 -3.41
N HIS A 7 30.25 -18.45 -4.68
CA HIS A 7 30.43 -19.41 -5.75
C HIS A 7 31.79 -19.23 -6.42
N ASN A 8 32.50 -20.33 -6.64
CA ASN A 8 33.76 -20.32 -7.37
C ASN A 8 33.54 -20.61 -8.86
N ASP A 9 33.36 -19.57 -9.66
CA ASP A 9 33.28 -19.64 -11.13
C ASP A 9 34.63 -19.93 -11.82
N GLY A 10 35.71 -19.99 -11.04
CA GLY A 10 37.07 -20.22 -11.54
C GLY A 10 37.36 -21.69 -11.84
N LYS A 11 38.47 -21.94 -12.54
CA LYS A 11 38.95 -23.31 -12.86
C LYS A 11 39.85 -23.91 -11.77
N SER A 12 40.15 -23.14 -10.72
CA SER A 12 41.05 -23.52 -9.63
C SER A 12 40.39 -23.31 -8.29
N THR A 13 40.81 -24.07 -7.27
CA THR A 13 40.31 -23.92 -5.90
C THR A 13 40.65 -22.54 -5.34
N VAL A 14 39.63 -21.80 -4.91
CA VAL A 14 39.76 -20.50 -4.27
C VAL A 14 39.81 -20.71 -2.75
N HIS A 15 40.73 -20.01 -2.08
CA HIS A 15 40.88 -20.07 -0.63
C HIS A 15 40.45 -18.74 -0.03
N VAL A 16 39.44 -18.77 0.85
CA VAL A 16 38.92 -17.60 1.56
C VAL A 16 39.05 -17.86 3.05
N GLY A 17 40.01 -17.19 3.69
CA GLY A 17 40.38 -17.48 5.08
C GLY A 17 40.85 -18.93 5.27
N THR A 18 40.14 -19.69 6.08
CA THR A 18 40.39 -21.11 6.34
C THR A 18 39.60 -22.06 5.44
N LYS A 19 38.70 -21.54 4.59
CA LYS A 19 37.85 -22.35 3.71
C LYS A 19 38.44 -22.43 2.31
N SER A 20 38.50 -23.64 1.77
CA SER A 20 38.83 -23.93 0.38
C SER A 20 37.54 -24.21 -0.40
N ILE A 21 37.39 -23.62 -1.57
CA ILE A 21 36.18 -23.68 -2.40
C ILE A 21 36.60 -24.20 -3.77
N PRO A 22 36.32 -25.46 -4.11
CA PRO A 22 36.69 -25.99 -5.43
C PRO A 22 35.85 -25.35 -6.54
N PRO A 23 36.30 -25.46 -7.81
CA PRO A 23 35.57 -24.99 -8.98
C PRO A 23 34.13 -25.48 -9.02
N GLY A 24 33.17 -24.57 -9.25
CA GLY A 24 31.75 -24.89 -9.38
C GLY A 24 31.02 -25.17 -8.06
N GLU A 25 31.68 -25.03 -6.91
CA GLU A 25 31.05 -25.18 -5.59
C GLU A 25 30.73 -23.81 -4.97
N THR A 26 29.63 -23.75 -4.21
CA THR A 26 29.25 -22.59 -3.40
C THR A 26 29.51 -22.89 -1.94
N ARG A 27 30.23 -22.01 -1.23
CA ARG A 27 30.43 -22.11 0.22
C ARG A 27 30.18 -20.77 0.90
N GLU A 28 29.68 -20.83 2.13
CA GLU A 28 29.56 -19.66 2.98
C GLU A 28 30.94 -19.18 3.44
N VAL A 29 31.28 -17.93 3.14
CA VAL A 29 32.56 -17.33 3.51
C VAL A 29 32.33 -15.97 4.17
N ASP A 30 33.33 -15.54 4.93
CA ASP A 30 33.30 -14.22 5.54
C ASP A 30 33.48 -13.15 4.45
N GLU A 31 32.51 -12.23 4.38
CA GLU A 31 32.50 -11.12 3.42
C GLU A 31 33.76 -10.25 3.52
N THR A 32 34.31 -10.06 4.73
CA THR A 32 35.48 -9.20 4.97
C THR A 32 36.76 -9.76 4.36
N LEU A 33 36.79 -11.07 4.08
CA LEU A 33 37.95 -11.75 3.49
C LEU A 33 37.89 -11.77 1.96
N LEU A 34 36.78 -11.37 1.37
CA LEU A 34 36.66 -11.23 -0.06
C LEU A 34 37.21 -9.86 -0.47
N ASN A 35 38.31 -9.86 -1.21
CA ASN A 35 38.83 -8.64 -1.86
C ASN A 35 38.01 -8.28 -3.11
N ARG A 36 36.67 -8.34 -2.99
CA ARG A 36 35.74 -7.83 -4.01
C ARG A 36 35.41 -6.38 -3.66
N PRO A 37 35.26 -5.49 -4.64
CA PRO A 37 34.59 -4.22 -4.37
C PRO A 37 33.24 -4.55 -3.73
N ARG A 38 32.98 -4.01 -2.53
CA ARG A 38 31.68 -4.16 -1.87
C ARG A 38 30.63 -3.76 -2.89
N LYS A 39 29.88 -4.73 -3.41
CA LYS A 39 28.64 -4.42 -4.09
C LYS A 39 27.79 -3.74 -3.01
N PRO A 40 27.20 -2.56 -3.26
CA PRO A 40 26.23 -2.03 -2.31
C PRO A 40 25.25 -3.16 -2.01
N VAL A 41 25.11 -3.48 -0.74
CA VAL A 41 24.03 -4.35 -0.27
C VAL A 41 22.75 -3.66 -0.71
N ASP A 42 22.13 -4.17 -1.77
CA ASP A 42 20.77 -3.84 -2.09
C ASP A 42 19.94 -4.44 -0.94
N PHE A 43 19.48 -3.58 -0.03
CA PHE A 43 18.67 -3.97 1.14
C PHE A 43 17.31 -4.58 0.75
N ASN A 44 17.04 -4.79 -0.54
CA ASN A 44 15.85 -5.46 -1.07
C ASN A 44 15.88 -6.99 -0.93
N ASP A 45 16.99 -7.61 -0.50
CA ASP A 45 17.09 -9.07 -0.34
C ASP A 45 16.55 -9.60 1.01
N LEU A 46 16.01 -8.74 1.89
CA LEU A 46 15.39 -9.19 3.15
C LEU A 46 13.87 -9.45 3.07
N ASP A 47 13.23 -9.15 1.93
CA ASP A 47 11.77 -9.31 1.72
C ASP A 47 11.46 -10.14 0.45
N ALA A 48 12.33 -11.11 0.13
CA ALA A 48 12.15 -12.01 -1.02
C ALA A 48 11.10 -13.13 -0.80
N ASP A 49 10.10 -12.91 0.07
CA ASP A 49 8.91 -13.78 0.20
C ASP A 49 7.60 -13.04 -0.13
N LEU A 50 7.67 -11.81 -0.68
CA LEU A 50 6.50 -11.06 -1.18
C LEU A 50 6.70 -10.45 -2.57
N THR A 51 7.71 -10.87 -3.32
CA THR A 51 7.88 -10.46 -4.73
C THR A 51 7.56 -11.61 -5.66
N GLU A 52 6.33 -12.14 -5.57
CA GLU A 52 5.73 -12.72 -6.77
C GLU A 52 5.69 -11.63 -7.85
N ALA A 53 6.32 -11.94 -8.98
CA ALA A 53 6.49 -11.08 -10.13
C ALA A 53 5.16 -10.76 -10.84
N THR A 54 4.30 -9.96 -10.23
CA THR A 54 3.28 -9.16 -10.92
C THR A 54 3.65 -7.70 -10.76
N GLY A 55 4.70 -7.26 -11.47
CA GLY A 55 5.09 -5.86 -11.48
C GLY A 55 3.88 -4.97 -11.77
N LEU A 56 3.79 -3.81 -11.12
CA LEU A 56 2.67 -2.86 -11.27
C LEU A 56 2.32 -2.57 -12.74
N GLY A 57 3.28 -2.71 -13.66
CA GLY A 57 3.04 -2.69 -15.11
C GLY A 57 2.03 -3.74 -15.61
N ALA A 58 2.06 -4.98 -15.11
CA ALA A 58 1.08 -6.03 -15.45
C ALA A 58 -0.31 -5.73 -14.86
N LEU A 59 -0.36 -5.09 -13.69
CA LEU A 59 -1.61 -4.58 -13.12
C LEU A 59 -2.23 -3.52 -14.05
N LEU A 60 -1.41 -2.65 -14.65
CA LEU A 60 -1.85 -1.65 -15.63
C LEU A 60 -2.33 -2.24 -16.96
N GLU A 61 -2.11 -3.52 -17.22
CA GLU A 61 -2.71 -4.23 -18.36
C GLU A 61 -4.16 -4.64 -18.11
N LYS A 62 -4.58 -4.74 -16.84
CA LYS A 62 -5.97 -5.04 -16.46
C LYS A 62 -6.91 -3.86 -16.73
N SER A 63 -8.22 -4.13 -16.60
CA SER A 63 -9.26 -3.11 -16.69
C SER A 63 -9.22 -2.18 -15.48
N VAL A 64 -9.65 -0.93 -15.64
CA VAL A 64 -9.69 0.04 -14.53
C VAL A 64 -10.50 -0.51 -13.35
N LYS A 65 -11.57 -1.26 -13.61
CA LYS A 65 -12.43 -1.84 -12.58
C LYS A 65 -11.70 -2.88 -11.73
N ASP A 66 -10.91 -3.74 -12.35
CA ASP A 66 -10.13 -4.77 -11.65
C ASP A 66 -9.01 -4.12 -10.82
N ILE A 67 -8.34 -3.12 -11.40
CA ILE A 67 -7.28 -2.37 -10.71
C ILE A 67 -7.85 -1.64 -9.48
N THR A 68 -9.02 -0.98 -9.62
CA THR A 68 -9.65 -0.26 -8.50
C THR A 68 -10.04 -1.18 -7.33
N ALA A 69 -10.35 -2.45 -7.60
CA ALA A 69 -10.66 -3.42 -6.54
C ALA A 69 -9.41 -3.89 -5.77
N GLU A 70 -8.23 -3.73 -6.37
CA GLU A 70 -6.95 -4.11 -5.77
C GLU A 70 -6.24 -2.93 -5.08
N LEU A 71 -6.69 -1.68 -5.26
CA LEU A 71 -6.05 -0.48 -4.69
C LEU A 71 -5.94 -0.51 -3.16
N ASP A 72 -6.96 -1.03 -2.48
CA ASP A 72 -6.95 -1.11 -1.02
C ASP A 72 -5.92 -2.11 -0.47
N SER A 73 -5.48 -3.06 -1.30
CA SER A 73 -4.45 -4.04 -0.94
C SER A 73 -3.02 -3.54 -1.16
N LEU A 74 -2.84 -2.47 -1.95
CA LEU A 74 -1.53 -1.88 -2.23
C LEU A 74 -1.07 -0.99 -1.08
N ASN A 75 0.25 -0.92 -0.83
CA ASN A 75 0.81 0.03 0.13
C ASN A 75 0.96 1.44 -0.51
N ASP A 76 1.27 2.45 0.31
CA ASP A 76 1.30 3.85 -0.16
C ASP A 76 2.43 4.10 -1.18
N GLU A 77 3.56 3.39 -1.07
CA GLU A 77 4.66 3.44 -2.04
C GLU A 77 4.25 2.83 -3.40
N GLN A 78 3.54 1.70 -3.38
CA GLN A 78 2.99 1.05 -4.57
C GLN A 78 1.89 1.88 -5.23
N LEU A 79 1.04 2.57 -4.45
CA LEU A 79 0.04 3.50 -4.97
C LEU A 79 0.70 4.69 -5.68
N ALA A 80 1.75 5.26 -5.11
CA ALA A 80 2.51 6.35 -5.73
C ALA A 80 3.22 5.87 -7.01
N GLU A 81 3.84 4.70 -7.01
CA GLU A 81 4.50 4.12 -8.18
C GLU A 81 3.48 3.79 -9.30
N LEU A 82 2.31 3.24 -8.95
CA LEU A 82 1.22 2.96 -9.89
C LEU A 82 0.69 4.26 -10.52
N GLU A 83 0.60 5.35 -9.75
CA GLU A 83 0.20 6.66 -10.25
C GLU A 83 1.21 7.20 -11.29
N GLN A 84 2.51 7.08 -11.01
CA GLN A 84 3.57 7.51 -11.93
C GLN A 84 3.57 6.68 -13.22
N LEU A 85 3.49 5.36 -13.10
CA LEU A 85 3.44 4.46 -14.26
C LEU A 85 2.22 4.72 -15.16
N GLU A 86 1.06 5.05 -14.58
CA GLU A 86 -0.12 5.42 -15.36
C GLU A 86 0.03 6.81 -16.01
N LYS A 87 0.65 7.79 -15.32
CA LYS A 87 0.97 9.12 -15.87
C LYS A 87 1.97 9.05 -17.03
N ASP A 88 2.95 8.17 -16.96
CA ASP A 88 3.95 7.98 -18.02
C ASP A 88 3.43 7.12 -19.18
N GLY A 89 2.50 6.21 -18.91
CA GLY A 89 1.92 5.27 -19.87
C GLY A 89 0.59 5.71 -20.49
N LYS A 90 -0.49 5.00 -20.11
CA LYS A 90 -1.81 5.06 -20.77
C LYS A 90 -2.66 6.29 -20.38
N LYS A 91 -2.30 7.01 -19.31
CA LYS A 91 -2.93 8.26 -18.85
C LYS A 91 -4.45 8.17 -18.63
N ARG A 92 -4.93 7.05 -18.12
CA ARG A 92 -6.33 6.84 -17.73
C ARG A 92 -6.65 7.71 -16.52
N SER A 93 -7.22 8.89 -16.78
CA SER A 93 -7.61 9.87 -15.76
C SER A 93 -8.49 9.27 -14.66
N SER A 94 -9.41 8.37 -15.02
CA SER A 94 -10.27 7.68 -14.05
C SER A 94 -9.49 6.83 -13.05
N LEU A 95 -8.40 6.17 -13.47
CA LEU A 95 -7.57 5.37 -12.58
C LEU A 95 -6.70 6.26 -11.69
N VAL A 96 -6.11 7.33 -12.26
CA VAL A 96 -5.33 8.32 -11.51
C VAL A 96 -6.17 9.02 -10.43
N SER A 97 -7.43 9.33 -10.73
CA SER A 97 -8.36 9.88 -9.74
C SER A 97 -8.69 8.87 -8.63
N ALA A 98 -8.89 7.59 -8.97
CA ALA A 98 -9.17 6.55 -7.99
C ALA A 98 -7.97 6.33 -7.03
N ILE A 99 -6.75 6.28 -7.56
CA ILE A 99 -5.52 6.14 -6.76
C ILE A 99 -5.39 7.32 -5.78
N GLN A 100 -5.54 8.56 -6.25
CA GLN A 100 -5.47 9.74 -5.38
C GLN A 100 -6.56 9.75 -4.30
N GLN A 101 -7.77 9.31 -4.65
CA GLN A 101 -8.86 9.22 -3.68
C GLN A 101 -8.54 8.21 -2.57
N THR A 102 -8.00 7.03 -2.91
CA THR A 102 -7.54 6.04 -1.94
C THR A 102 -6.45 6.60 -1.03
N MET A 103 -5.44 7.27 -1.59
CA MET A 103 -4.37 7.91 -0.81
C MET A 103 -4.91 8.98 0.15
N MET A 104 -5.85 9.81 -0.30
CA MET A 104 -6.49 10.83 0.55
C MET A 104 -7.33 10.21 1.67
N THR A 105 -8.09 9.15 1.39
CA THR A 105 -8.87 8.43 2.41
C THR A 105 -7.97 7.81 3.48
N ARG A 106 -6.82 7.25 3.09
CA ARG A 106 -5.83 6.71 4.03
C ARG A 106 -5.19 7.81 4.87
N ALA A 107 -4.78 8.91 4.25
CA ALA A 107 -4.24 10.06 4.96
C ALA A 107 -5.27 10.63 5.96
N ALA A 108 -6.55 10.73 5.57
CA ALA A 108 -7.62 11.17 6.45
C ALA A 108 -7.84 10.22 7.63
N ASN A 109 -7.80 8.90 7.41
CA ASN A 109 -7.91 7.91 8.48
C ASN A 109 -6.70 7.93 9.43
N GLN A 110 -5.49 8.18 8.92
CA GLN A 110 -4.28 8.33 9.74
C GLN A 110 -4.33 9.59 10.61
N LEU A 111 -4.90 10.68 10.10
CA LEU A 111 -5.08 11.94 10.84
C LEU A 111 -6.20 11.87 11.90
N ASN A 112 -7.11 10.91 11.79
CA ASN A 112 -8.27 10.75 12.68
C ASN A 112 -8.11 9.59 13.68
N GLY A 113 -6.89 9.02 13.79
CA GLY A 113 -6.57 7.81 14.57
C GLY A 113 -5.85 8.05 15.92
N GLU A 114 -5.73 9.28 16.38
CA GLU A 114 -5.28 9.62 17.73
C GLU A 114 -6.45 10.30 18.46
N ASP A 115 -7.16 9.50 19.28
CA ASP A 115 -8.12 9.83 20.36
C ASP A 115 -9.38 8.98 20.25
N GLY A 116 -9.32 7.79 20.86
CA GLY A 116 -10.45 6.89 21.01
C GLY A 116 -10.18 5.83 22.07
N ASP A 117 -9.63 6.25 23.21
CA ASP A 117 -9.50 5.43 24.42
C ASP A 117 -10.90 5.11 24.97
N GLU A 118 -11.08 3.83 25.26
CA GLU A 118 -12.31 3.16 25.63
C GLU A 118 -12.61 3.36 27.12
N SER A 119 -13.77 3.93 27.47
CA SER A 119 -14.45 3.84 28.78
C SER A 119 -15.78 4.59 28.73
N SER A 120 -16.94 4.17 29.22
CA SER A 120 -17.44 2.99 29.92
C SER A 120 -18.97 3.06 29.72
N ASP A 121 -19.63 1.98 29.31
CA ASP A 121 -20.41 1.10 30.20
C ASP A 121 -21.71 1.73 30.78
N ALA A 122 -22.83 1.14 30.33
CA ALA A 122 -24.16 1.01 30.95
C ALA A 122 -25.00 2.26 31.33
N ASP A 123 -26.22 2.37 30.79
CA ASP A 123 -27.43 1.86 31.47
C ASP A 123 -28.74 2.25 30.72
N GLN A 124 -29.30 1.26 30.03
CA GLN A 124 -30.71 0.90 29.84
C GLN A 124 -31.89 1.90 29.59
N PRO A 125 -33.04 1.37 29.08
CA PRO A 125 -33.98 2.08 28.20
C PRO A 125 -35.36 2.41 28.81
N ALA A 126 -36.15 3.12 27.99
CA ALA A 126 -37.61 3.24 27.95
C ALA A 126 -38.30 4.17 28.97
N GLY A 127 -39.15 5.04 28.44
CA GLY A 127 -40.13 5.83 29.18
C GLY A 127 -40.89 6.75 28.25
N ASP A 128 -42.06 6.28 27.81
CA ASP A 128 -43.21 7.07 27.34
C ASP A 128 -43.29 8.48 27.97
N ASP A 129 -43.61 9.49 27.15
CA ASP A 129 -44.65 10.46 27.54
C ASP A 129 -45.20 11.18 26.29
N GLU A 130 -46.51 11.03 26.10
CA GLU A 130 -47.31 11.69 25.08
C GLU A 130 -47.53 13.17 25.44
N ALA A 131 -47.58 14.09 24.46
CA ALA A 131 -48.62 15.14 24.41
C ALA A 131 -48.49 16.10 23.21
N GLN A 132 -49.59 16.15 22.45
CA GLN A 132 -50.29 17.36 21.95
C GLN A 132 -49.64 18.16 20.80
N THR A 133 -50.10 18.04 19.54
CA THR A 133 -51.37 18.49 18.92
C THR A 133 -51.45 20.00 18.63
N ASP A 134 -51.90 20.26 17.40
CA ASP A 134 -52.60 21.45 16.88
C ASP A 134 -51.78 22.71 16.56
N GLY A 135 -51.42 22.81 15.27
CA GLY A 135 -51.06 24.04 14.57
C GLY A 135 -51.90 24.18 13.31
N GLU A 136 -53.10 24.72 13.50
CA GLU A 136 -54.18 24.97 12.53
C GLU A 136 -53.76 25.74 11.27
N LYS A 137 -54.34 25.37 10.14
CA LYS A 137 -54.30 26.06 8.84
C LYS A 137 -55.33 27.19 8.81
N PRO A 138 -55.02 28.33 8.16
CA PRO A 138 -55.89 28.80 7.06
C PRO A 138 -55.04 29.30 5.88
N ALA A 139 -55.17 28.78 4.65
CA ALA A 139 -56.20 29.11 3.64
C ALA A 139 -56.22 30.59 3.18
N ASN A 140 -55.68 30.79 1.96
CA ASN A 140 -56.29 31.51 0.83
C ASN A 140 -56.10 33.05 0.66
N LYS A 141 -55.37 33.45 -0.41
CA LYS A 141 -55.73 34.43 -1.47
C LYS A 141 -54.50 34.65 -2.39
N GLU A 142 -54.48 34.16 -3.63
CA GLU A 142 -54.98 34.81 -4.86
C GLU A 142 -54.58 36.29 -5.05
N ALA A 143 -53.59 36.50 -5.93
CA ALA A 143 -53.55 37.50 -7.03
C ALA A 143 -52.15 37.33 -7.67
N GLY A 144 -52.00 36.81 -8.88
CA GLY A 144 -52.55 37.41 -10.09
C GLY A 144 -51.46 38.29 -10.68
N GLY A 145 -50.63 37.72 -11.56
CA GLY A 145 -49.87 38.51 -12.51
C GLY A 145 -50.79 38.93 -13.65
N ASP A 146 -50.63 40.16 -14.13
CA ASP A 146 -51.00 40.54 -15.49
C ASP A 146 -50.19 41.79 -15.87
N GLU A 147 -49.65 41.69 -17.10
CA GLU A 147 -49.16 42.72 -18.03
C GLU A 147 -48.01 43.68 -17.66
#